data_AF-A0A1T4PUW3-F1
#
_entry.id   AF-A0A1T4PUW3-F1
#
_cell.length_a   1.000
_cell.length_b   1.000
_cell.length_c   1.000
_cell.angle_alpha   90.00
_cell.angle_beta   90.00
_cell.angle_gamma   90.00
#
_symmetry.space_group_name_H-M   'P 1'
#
loop_
_entity.id
_entity.type
_entity.pdbx_description
1 polymer ?
#
loop_
_entity_poly.entity_id
_entity_poly.type
_entity_poly.pdbx_seq_one_letter_code
_entity_poly.pdbx_strand_id
1 'polypeptide(L)'
;MNNNKTVAPFQIETARTAAAVVTRLTAATGVSHKDNLNCGDQTLMANYVYNDRSYDTVYTLMDAVGVVIESYEEEDGILPTLFNSPTEEPFVSVVPYHPDKELEISIPVFNREQTEKPKGNRPFTGNFIGVVKDTSLFYDVDPWSDKKPDKMLAIEFKDGAIKKKNNIKVPPPAQNKVYVQGEEIHLLAEEGEQWIHRLLNEKGEELRRRYFSLGDKYPREIIHLSFDDSSCLLTEEEGKLELAVVDAAGSVTPKALFDLGDPVFNTWPPVSIGPGVSALRFNTEFGNGWMVIHKHQLVELFYSKGVDGYKNLLTGEQISIPEKKLIISGLNKTRENALAVIIYPKSDKPKEGKTLIIINRTITTDGNG
;
A
#
# COMPACT_ATOMS: atom_id res chain seq x y z
N MET A 1 21.09 -19.74 0.38
CA MET A 1 21.49 -18.59 -0.47
C MET A 1 22.33 -17.62 0.38
N ASN A 2 22.99 -16.62 -0.18
CA ASN A 2 23.71 -15.64 0.66
C ASN A 2 22.69 -14.69 1.31
N ASN A 3 22.98 -14.27 2.54
CA ASN A 3 22.26 -13.15 3.16
C ASN A 3 22.63 -11.84 2.46
N ASN A 4 21.68 -10.89 2.49
CA ASN A 4 21.93 -9.57 1.94
C ASN A 4 23.03 -8.85 2.74
N LYS A 5 23.88 -8.13 2.02
CA LYS A 5 25.01 -7.42 2.60
C LYS A 5 24.56 -6.08 3.19
N THR A 6 24.97 -5.79 4.42
CA THR A 6 24.74 -4.46 5.03
C THR A 6 25.46 -3.36 4.25
N VAL A 7 24.76 -2.26 4.02
CA VAL A 7 25.27 -1.04 3.36
C VAL A 7 24.78 0.22 4.09
N ALA A 8 25.45 1.35 3.85
CA ALA A 8 25.07 2.67 4.39
C ALA A 8 24.92 3.70 3.26
N PRO A 9 23.84 3.61 2.45
CA PRO A 9 23.73 4.40 1.22
C PRO A 9 23.22 5.83 1.45
N PHE A 10 22.79 6.16 2.67
CA PHE A 10 22.13 7.42 2.99
C PHE A 10 22.87 8.21 4.06
N GLN A 11 22.96 9.52 3.85
CA GLN A 11 23.02 10.48 4.94
C GLN A 11 21.61 10.61 5.54
N ILE A 12 21.51 10.58 6.87
CA ILE A 12 20.24 10.55 7.58
C ILE A 12 20.10 11.81 8.42
N GLU A 13 18.95 12.47 8.30
CA GLU A 13 18.56 13.57 9.18
C GLU A 13 17.17 13.32 9.73
N THR A 14 16.99 13.44 11.05
CA THR A 14 15.69 13.25 11.70
C THR A 14 15.30 14.51 12.46
N ALA A 15 14.07 14.97 12.21
CA ALA A 15 13.46 16.07 12.93
C ALA A 15 12.17 15.59 13.60
N ARG A 16 12.00 15.90 14.88
CA ARG A 16 10.78 15.59 15.62
C ARG A 16 10.00 16.88 15.86
N THR A 17 8.73 16.87 15.45
CA THR A 17 7.78 17.94 15.75
C THR A 17 6.69 17.39 16.67
N ALA A 18 5.79 18.25 17.16
CA ALA A 18 4.59 17.79 17.88
C ALA A 18 3.70 16.91 16.98
N ALA A 19 3.75 17.14 15.66
CA ALA A 19 2.96 16.44 14.67
C ALA A 19 3.52 15.07 14.32
N ALA A 20 4.81 15.00 14.01
CA ALA A 20 5.38 13.81 13.41
C ALA A 20 6.88 13.71 13.68
N VAL A 21 7.43 12.52 13.41
CA VAL A 21 8.85 12.39 13.14
C VAL A 21 9.05 12.42 11.63
N VAL A 22 9.94 13.28 11.17
CA VAL A 22 10.31 13.42 9.76
C VAL A 22 11.76 13.01 9.60
N THR A 23 12.01 11.95 8.85
CA THR A 23 13.35 11.45 8.54
C THR A 23 13.65 11.66 7.06
N ARG A 24 14.79 12.28 6.76
CA ARG A 24 15.32 12.44 5.40
C ARG A 24 16.43 11.42 5.18
N LEU A 25 16.33 10.71 4.05
CA LEU A 25 17.36 9.81 3.55
C LEU A 25 17.93 10.41 2.28
N THR A 26 19.17 10.89 2.33
CA THR A 26 19.84 11.53 1.19
C THR A 26 20.94 10.65 0.64
N ALA A 27 20.77 10.19 -0.60
CA ALA A 27 21.78 9.44 -1.34
C ALA A 27 22.79 10.38 -2.02
N ALA A 28 24.02 9.91 -2.25
CA ALA A 28 25.07 10.71 -2.89
C ALA A 28 24.71 11.14 -4.34
N THR A 29 24.04 10.26 -5.06
CA THR A 29 23.76 10.32 -6.51
C THR A 29 22.27 10.54 -6.78
N GLY A 30 21.43 9.56 -6.44
CA GLY A 30 19.99 9.59 -6.61
C GLY A 30 19.31 8.40 -5.95
N VAL A 31 18.01 8.50 -5.66
CA VAL A 31 17.20 7.45 -5.03
C VAL A 31 15.78 7.45 -5.60
N SER A 32 15.19 6.26 -5.75
CA SER A 32 13.78 6.09 -6.09
C SER A 32 13.16 5.00 -5.22
N HIS A 33 12.10 5.36 -4.48
CA HIS A 33 11.26 4.39 -3.77
C HIS A 33 10.55 3.46 -4.77
N LYS A 34 10.56 2.15 -4.50
CA LYS A 34 9.91 1.14 -5.34
C LYS A 34 8.76 0.42 -4.64
N ASP A 35 8.95 0.03 -3.40
CA ASP A 35 7.92 -0.68 -2.64
C ASP A 35 8.13 -0.51 -1.14
N ASN A 36 7.09 -0.76 -0.36
CA ASN A 36 7.13 -0.70 1.09
C ASN A 36 6.22 -1.74 1.73
N LEU A 37 6.60 -2.24 2.89
CA LEU A 37 5.84 -3.26 3.62
C LEU A 37 6.02 -3.12 5.13
N ASN A 38 4.98 -3.45 5.89
CA ASN A 38 5.09 -3.62 7.34
C ASN A 38 5.94 -4.86 7.65
N CYS A 39 6.94 -4.70 8.50
CA CYS A 39 7.82 -5.77 8.97
C CYS A 39 7.84 -5.74 10.50
N GLY A 40 6.87 -6.40 11.14
CA GLY A 40 6.63 -6.26 12.58
C GLY A 40 6.27 -4.81 12.94
N ASP A 41 6.97 -4.24 13.93
CA ASP A 41 6.79 -2.83 14.35
C ASP A 41 7.63 -1.82 13.52
N GLN A 42 7.99 -2.20 12.29
CA GLN A 42 8.91 -1.47 11.43
C GLN A 42 8.34 -1.31 10.01
N THR A 43 8.92 -0.37 9.27
CA THR A 43 8.72 -0.23 7.82
C THR A 43 9.95 -0.75 7.10
N LEU A 44 9.73 -1.70 6.19
CA LEU A 44 10.70 -2.13 5.20
C LEU A 44 10.44 -1.40 3.89
N MET A 45 11.45 -0.75 3.33
CA MET A 45 11.37 -0.06 2.04
C MET A 45 12.33 -0.70 1.05
N ALA A 46 11.87 -0.95 -0.17
CA ALA A 46 12.73 -1.27 -1.31
C ALA A 46 12.98 0.00 -2.13
N ASN A 47 14.26 0.32 -2.33
CA ASN A 47 14.71 1.53 -3.00
C ASN A 47 15.69 1.19 -4.11
N TYR A 48 15.65 1.94 -5.20
CA TYR A 48 16.77 2.00 -6.14
C TYR A 48 17.69 3.14 -5.71
N VAL A 49 18.92 2.81 -5.34
CA VAL A 49 19.98 3.79 -5.08
C VAL A 49 20.84 3.84 -6.33
N TYR A 50 20.79 4.97 -7.04
CA TYR A 50 21.48 5.09 -8.32
C TYR A 50 23.00 5.13 -8.13
N ASN A 51 23.74 4.63 -9.10
CA ASN A 51 25.20 4.80 -9.17
C ASN A 51 25.57 5.31 -10.57
N ASP A 52 26.87 5.48 -10.85
CA ASP A 52 27.34 6.07 -12.11
C ASP A 52 26.84 5.30 -13.34
N ARG A 53 26.55 4.00 -13.19
CA ARG A 53 26.22 3.10 -14.30
C ARG A 53 24.74 2.72 -14.33
N SER A 54 24.14 2.44 -13.17
CA SER A 54 22.78 1.92 -13.03
C SER A 54 22.20 2.31 -11.66
N TYR A 55 21.73 1.33 -10.91
CA TYR A 55 21.22 1.42 -9.54
C TYR A 55 21.44 0.08 -8.85
N ASP A 56 21.53 0.15 -7.52
CA ASP A 56 21.52 -0.99 -6.63
C ASP A 56 20.14 -1.05 -5.97
N THR A 57 19.57 -2.26 -5.85
CA THR A 57 18.34 -2.46 -5.09
C THR A 57 18.71 -2.54 -3.62
N VAL A 58 18.21 -1.61 -2.81
CA VAL A 58 18.51 -1.50 -1.39
C VAL A 58 17.24 -1.63 -0.58
N TYR A 59 17.25 -2.55 0.38
CA TYR A 59 16.24 -2.66 1.42
C TYR A 59 16.63 -1.81 2.62
N THR A 60 15.75 -0.91 3.06
CA THR A 60 15.98 -0.05 4.23
C THR A 60 14.93 -0.34 5.28
N LEU A 61 15.39 -0.73 6.47
CA LEU A 61 14.54 -1.02 7.61
C LEU A 61 14.52 0.19 8.54
N MET A 62 13.33 0.66 8.88
CA MET A 62 13.11 1.82 9.73
C MET A 62 12.10 1.50 10.82
N ASP A 63 12.37 1.89 12.06
CA ASP A 63 11.42 1.67 13.16
C ASP A 63 10.22 2.63 13.13
N ALA A 64 9.25 2.38 13.99
CA ALA A 64 8.04 3.20 14.09
C ALA A 64 8.31 4.67 14.51
N VAL A 65 9.48 4.98 15.09
CA VAL A 65 9.85 6.34 15.51
C VAL A 65 10.74 7.05 14.49
N GLY A 66 10.93 6.47 13.29
CA GLY A 66 11.63 7.07 12.17
C GLY A 66 13.15 6.88 12.18
N VAL A 67 13.69 6.02 13.05
CA VAL A 67 15.12 5.69 13.07
C VAL A 67 15.40 4.59 12.07
N VAL A 68 16.35 4.83 11.17
CA VAL A 68 16.87 3.79 10.27
C VAL A 68 17.67 2.80 11.10
N ILE A 69 17.28 1.54 11.06
CA ILE A 69 17.94 0.46 11.79
C ILE A 69 19.13 -0.05 10.97
N GLU A 70 18.87 -0.48 9.73
CA GLU A 70 19.89 -1.02 8.84
C GLU A 70 19.45 -0.89 7.38
N SER A 71 20.40 -0.97 6.45
CA SER A 71 20.10 -1.10 5.02
C SER A 71 20.90 -2.26 4.42
N TYR A 72 20.31 -2.94 3.44
CA TYR A 72 20.85 -4.14 2.84
C TYR A 72 20.80 -4.05 1.32
N GLU A 73 21.86 -4.49 0.65
CA GLU A 73 21.94 -4.59 -0.80
C GLU A 73 21.38 -5.94 -1.28
N GLU A 74 20.49 -5.90 -2.27
CA GLU A 74 19.94 -7.08 -2.94
C GLU A 74 20.86 -7.51 -4.09
N GLU A 75 21.37 -8.73 -4.03
CA GLU A 75 22.31 -9.30 -5.01
C GLU A 75 21.64 -10.31 -5.96
N ASP A 76 20.46 -10.84 -5.62
CA ASP A 76 19.81 -11.92 -6.38
C ASP A 76 18.96 -11.42 -7.55
N GLY A 77 18.59 -10.13 -7.61
CA GLY A 77 17.82 -9.59 -8.74
C GLY A 77 17.37 -8.13 -8.65
N ILE A 78 16.52 -7.74 -9.59
CA ILE A 78 15.93 -6.40 -9.73
C ILE A 78 14.40 -6.45 -9.68
N LEU A 79 13.76 -5.28 -9.76
CA LEU A 79 12.30 -5.11 -9.78
C LEU A 79 11.64 -5.73 -8.53
N PRO A 80 12.03 -5.27 -7.32
CA PRO A 80 11.55 -5.84 -6.08
C PRO A 80 10.06 -5.59 -5.92
N THR A 81 9.33 -6.65 -5.58
CA THR A 81 7.95 -6.57 -5.08
C THR A 81 7.91 -7.24 -3.70
N LEU A 82 7.68 -6.45 -2.67
CA LEU A 82 7.64 -6.89 -1.27
C LEU A 82 6.29 -7.51 -0.93
N PHE A 83 6.29 -8.55 -0.10
CA PHE A 83 5.07 -9.15 0.44
C PHE A 83 5.36 -9.90 1.74
N ASN A 84 4.32 -10.13 2.54
CA ASN A 84 4.46 -10.88 3.79
C ASN A 84 4.04 -12.34 3.59
N SER A 85 4.76 -13.25 4.23
CA SER A 85 4.32 -14.63 4.44
C SER A 85 3.17 -14.69 5.46
N PRO A 86 2.52 -15.86 5.62
CA PRO A 86 1.53 -16.08 6.68
C PRO A 86 2.00 -15.86 8.11
N THR A 87 3.31 -15.92 8.35
CA THR A 87 3.92 -15.67 9.66
C THR A 87 4.46 -14.24 9.78
N GLU A 88 4.02 -13.34 8.90
CA GLU A 88 4.44 -11.93 8.82
C GLU A 88 5.93 -11.74 8.52
N GLU A 89 6.61 -12.79 8.04
CA GLU A 89 8.00 -12.65 7.59
C GLU A 89 8.04 -11.99 6.21
N PRO A 90 8.94 -11.01 6.00
CA PRO A 90 9.02 -10.30 4.74
C PRO A 90 9.70 -11.16 3.67
N PHE A 91 9.04 -11.27 2.52
CA PHE A 91 9.56 -11.86 1.30
C PHE A 91 9.64 -10.80 0.20
N VAL A 92 10.43 -11.10 -0.82
CA VAL A 92 10.54 -10.29 -2.03
C VAL A 92 10.49 -11.17 -3.26
N SER A 93 9.74 -10.73 -4.26
CA SER A 93 9.81 -11.22 -5.63
C SER A 93 10.77 -10.36 -6.43
N VAL A 94 11.75 -10.98 -7.08
CA VAL A 94 12.75 -10.31 -7.93
C VAL A 94 12.96 -11.04 -9.26
N VAL A 95 13.38 -10.30 -10.27
CA VAL A 95 13.85 -10.85 -11.55
C VAL A 95 15.37 -11.03 -11.47
N PRO A 96 15.91 -12.27 -11.52
CA PRO A 96 17.35 -12.48 -11.42
C PRO A 96 18.13 -11.89 -12.60
N TYR A 97 19.41 -11.59 -12.35
CA TYR A 97 20.38 -11.19 -13.38
C TYR A 97 20.77 -12.38 -14.28
N HIS A 98 19.83 -12.91 -15.06
CA HIS A 98 20.09 -14.02 -15.99
C HIS A 98 19.80 -13.58 -17.44
N PRO A 99 20.74 -13.82 -18.40
CA PRO A 99 20.64 -13.26 -19.75
C PRO A 99 19.49 -13.81 -20.61
N ASP A 100 19.06 -15.06 -20.39
CA ASP A 100 18.21 -15.76 -21.37
C ASP A 100 16.75 -16.00 -20.97
N LYS A 101 16.32 -15.63 -19.74
CA LYS A 101 14.93 -15.85 -19.29
C LYS A 101 14.45 -14.79 -18.30
N GLU A 102 13.36 -14.10 -18.65
CA GLU A 102 12.58 -13.26 -17.73
C GLU A 102 11.74 -14.14 -16.79
N LEU A 103 12.39 -14.70 -15.77
CA LEU A 103 11.73 -15.42 -14.69
C LEU A 103 11.81 -14.61 -13.41
N GLU A 104 10.81 -14.75 -12.56
CA GLU A 104 10.75 -14.21 -11.21
C GLU A 104 11.02 -15.32 -10.19
N ILE A 105 11.83 -15.02 -9.19
CA ILE A 105 11.96 -15.83 -7.98
C ILE A 105 11.38 -15.08 -6.79
N SER A 106 10.90 -15.81 -5.79
CA SER A 106 10.51 -15.22 -4.50
C SER A 106 11.34 -15.83 -3.39
N ILE A 107 11.91 -14.98 -2.55
CA ILE A 107 12.85 -15.34 -1.49
C ILE A 107 12.58 -14.50 -0.23
N PRO A 108 12.93 -15.00 0.96
CA PRO A 108 12.92 -14.18 2.17
C PRO A 108 13.80 -12.94 2.00
N VAL A 109 13.41 -11.81 2.58
CA VAL A 109 14.28 -10.62 2.61
C VAL A 109 15.48 -10.85 3.55
N PHE A 110 15.26 -11.56 4.65
CA PHE A 110 16.28 -11.86 5.67
C PHE A 110 16.49 -13.38 5.82
N ASN A 111 17.58 -13.78 6.48
CA ASN A 111 17.86 -15.18 6.86
C ASN A 111 17.89 -16.19 5.68
N ARG A 112 18.43 -15.76 4.53
CA ARG A 112 18.51 -16.55 3.28
C ARG A 112 19.48 -17.73 3.32
N GLU A 113 20.35 -17.80 4.32
CA GLU A 113 21.37 -18.84 4.48
C GLU A 113 20.77 -20.25 4.46
N GLN A 114 19.58 -20.40 5.05
CA GLN A 114 18.85 -21.66 5.14
C GLN A 114 17.91 -21.91 3.95
N THR A 115 17.82 -20.96 3.02
CA THR A 115 16.92 -21.02 1.87
C THR A 115 17.60 -21.65 0.67
N GLU A 116 17.02 -22.72 0.14
CA GLU A 116 17.40 -23.29 -1.16
C GLU A 116 17.04 -22.34 -2.31
N LYS A 117 17.82 -22.37 -3.40
CA LYS A 117 17.55 -21.50 -4.56
C LYS A 117 16.21 -21.88 -5.19
N PRO A 118 15.20 -20.99 -5.20
CA PRO A 118 13.88 -21.34 -5.70
C PRO A 118 13.88 -21.46 -7.23
N LYS A 119 12.92 -22.23 -7.74
CA LYS A 119 12.66 -22.31 -9.18
C LYS A 119 11.98 -21.03 -9.66
N GLY A 120 12.50 -20.44 -10.73
CA GLY A 120 11.89 -19.28 -11.38
C GLY A 120 10.52 -19.57 -11.99
N ASN A 121 9.61 -18.60 -11.90
CA ASN A 121 8.27 -18.62 -12.47
C ASN A 121 8.08 -17.46 -13.43
N ARG A 122 7.00 -17.46 -14.22
CA ARG A 122 6.64 -16.28 -15.01
C ARG A 122 6.32 -15.11 -14.06
N PRO A 123 6.83 -13.89 -14.31
CA PRO A 123 6.49 -12.72 -13.50
C PRO A 123 4.98 -12.47 -13.44
N PHE A 124 4.51 -12.02 -12.28
CA PHE A 124 3.13 -11.60 -12.06
C PHE A 124 3.08 -10.07 -11.91
N THR A 125 2.14 -9.42 -12.59
CA THR A 125 2.09 -7.94 -12.67
C THR A 125 1.24 -7.28 -11.59
N GLY A 126 0.54 -8.08 -10.78
CA GLY A 126 -0.33 -7.57 -9.74
C GLY A 126 0.39 -7.20 -8.44
N ASN A 127 -0.32 -6.49 -7.57
CA ASN A 127 0.20 -6.01 -6.29
C ASN A 127 -0.13 -7.00 -5.17
N PHE A 128 0.69 -7.05 -4.12
CA PHE A 128 0.35 -7.76 -2.89
C PHE A 128 -0.89 -7.12 -2.24
N ILE A 129 -1.87 -7.95 -1.88
CA ILE A 129 -3.15 -7.50 -1.32
C ILE A 129 -3.42 -8.02 0.10
N GLY A 130 -2.59 -8.95 0.58
CA GLY A 130 -2.70 -9.49 1.94
C GLY A 130 -2.41 -10.98 2.03
N VAL A 131 -2.59 -11.52 3.23
CA VAL A 131 -2.45 -12.95 3.52
C VAL A 131 -3.81 -13.49 3.92
N VAL A 132 -4.17 -14.66 3.40
CA VAL A 132 -5.32 -15.45 3.83
C VAL A 132 -4.84 -16.85 4.14
N LYS A 133 -5.09 -17.33 5.37
CA LYS A 133 -4.63 -18.63 5.87
C LYS A 133 -3.11 -18.81 5.67
N ASP A 134 -2.69 -19.81 4.92
CA ASP A 134 -1.30 -20.16 4.60
C ASP A 134 -0.83 -19.56 3.25
N THR A 135 -1.51 -18.53 2.74
CA THR A 135 -1.29 -18.03 1.39
C THR A 135 -1.12 -16.51 1.34
N SER A 136 -0.05 -16.05 0.69
CA SER A 136 0.11 -14.65 0.29
C SER A 136 -0.58 -14.41 -1.05
N LEU A 137 -1.37 -13.34 -1.14
CA LEU A 137 -2.21 -13.05 -2.30
C LEU A 137 -1.73 -11.80 -3.04
N PHE A 138 -1.72 -11.89 -4.36
CA PHE A 138 -1.53 -10.74 -5.25
C PHE A 138 -2.71 -10.63 -6.20
N TYR A 139 -3.00 -9.41 -6.66
CA TYR A 139 -4.14 -9.13 -7.53
C TYR A 139 -3.76 -8.19 -8.67
N ASP A 140 -4.19 -8.55 -9.88
CA ASP A 140 -3.93 -7.85 -11.14
C ASP A 140 -5.27 -7.56 -11.84
N VAL A 141 -5.50 -6.30 -12.18
CA VAL A 141 -6.66 -5.82 -12.95
C VAL A 141 -6.12 -5.21 -14.24
N ASP A 142 -6.76 -5.52 -15.38
CA ASP A 142 -6.47 -4.84 -16.65
C ASP A 142 -7.37 -3.59 -16.77
N PRO A 143 -6.85 -2.37 -16.52
CA PRO A 143 -7.67 -1.16 -16.55
C PRO A 143 -8.16 -0.80 -17.97
N TRP A 144 -7.60 -1.45 -19.01
CA TRP A 144 -7.91 -1.17 -20.41
C TRP A 144 -8.89 -2.17 -21.02
N SER A 145 -9.29 -3.22 -20.29
CA SER A 145 -10.20 -4.24 -20.82
C SER A 145 -11.07 -4.86 -19.73
N ASP A 146 -12.36 -4.53 -19.78
CA ASP A 146 -13.44 -5.18 -19.03
C ASP A 146 -13.71 -6.64 -19.46
N LYS A 147 -13.24 -7.04 -20.64
CA LYS A 147 -13.39 -8.40 -21.19
C LYS A 147 -12.40 -9.41 -20.66
N LYS A 148 -11.26 -8.96 -20.13
CA LYS A 148 -10.26 -9.87 -19.55
C LYS A 148 -10.60 -10.08 -18.07
N PRO A 149 -10.59 -11.33 -17.58
CA PRO A 149 -10.78 -11.57 -16.17
C PRO A 149 -9.60 -10.99 -15.39
N ASP A 150 -9.91 -10.44 -14.21
CA ASP A 150 -8.91 -10.12 -13.21
C ASP A 150 -8.14 -11.40 -12.84
N LYS A 151 -6.90 -11.24 -12.37
CA LYS A 151 -6.06 -12.37 -11.98
C LYS A 151 -5.65 -12.25 -10.53
N MET A 152 -5.63 -13.38 -9.86
CA MET A 152 -5.10 -13.51 -8.52
C MET A 152 -3.93 -14.51 -8.55
N LEU A 153 -2.83 -14.17 -7.87
CA LEU A 153 -1.75 -15.11 -7.62
C LEU A 153 -1.81 -15.51 -6.15
N ALA A 154 -1.92 -16.80 -5.90
CA ALA A 154 -1.85 -17.41 -4.58
C ALA A 154 -0.49 -18.08 -4.39
N ILE A 155 0.32 -17.58 -3.45
CA ILE A 155 1.59 -18.17 -3.04
C ILE A 155 1.36 -18.95 -1.75
N GLU A 156 1.28 -20.28 -1.85
CA GLU A 156 1.03 -21.18 -0.71
C GLU A 156 2.34 -21.47 0.03
N PHE A 157 2.30 -21.36 1.35
CA PHE A 157 3.41 -21.64 2.25
C PHE A 157 3.20 -22.96 3.00
N LYS A 158 4.31 -23.61 3.35
CA LYS A 158 4.34 -24.75 4.26
C LYS A 158 5.65 -24.71 5.03
N ASP A 159 5.58 -24.81 6.34
CA ASP A 159 6.75 -24.83 7.24
C ASP A 159 7.70 -23.63 7.00
N GLY A 160 7.13 -22.43 6.78
CA GLY A 160 7.87 -21.19 6.52
C GLY A 160 8.42 -21.03 5.10
N ALA A 161 8.29 -22.06 4.24
CA ALA A 161 8.80 -22.03 2.87
C ALA A 161 7.67 -21.95 1.84
N ILE A 162 7.98 -21.35 0.67
CA ILE A 162 7.06 -21.35 -0.47
C ILE A 162 6.93 -22.77 -1.01
N LYS A 163 5.70 -23.30 -0.97
CA LYS A 163 5.37 -24.63 -1.48
C LYS A 163 5.01 -24.60 -2.96
N LYS A 164 4.15 -23.66 -3.37
CA LYS A 164 3.74 -23.47 -4.78
C LYS A 164 3.12 -22.10 -5.03
N LYS A 165 3.11 -21.71 -6.29
CA LYS A 165 2.42 -20.51 -6.81
C LYS A 165 1.29 -20.94 -7.75
N ASN A 166 0.08 -20.43 -7.54
CA ASN A 166 -1.09 -20.73 -8.37
C ASN A 166 -1.65 -19.45 -8.97
N ASN A 167 -1.71 -19.38 -10.30
CA ASN A 167 -2.40 -18.30 -11.00
C ASN A 167 -3.88 -18.65 -11.16
N ILE A 168 -4.75 -17.77 -10.69
CA ILE A 168 -6.19 -17.94 -10.63
C ILE A 168 -6.83 -16.85 -11.49
N LYS A 169 -7.76 -17.24 -12.36
CA LYS A 169 -8.61 -16.28 -13.09
C LYS A 169 -9.85 -16.02 -12.25
N VAL A 170 -10.09 -14.77 -11.92
CA VAL A 170 -11.26 -14.37 -11.13
C VAL A 170 -12.50 -14.39 -12.03
N PRO A 171 -13.62 -14.98 -11.58
CA PRO A 171 -14.87 -14.96 -12.35
C PRO A 171 -15.36 -13.53 -12.61
N PRO A 172 -16.01 -13.24 -13.76
CA PRO A 172 -16.65 -11.96 -14.02
C PRO A 172 -17.68 -11.56 -12.93
N PRO A 173 -18.00 -10.26 -12.78
CA PRO A 173 -17.45 -9.13 -13.55
C PRO A 173 -15.96 -8.87 -13.26
N ALA A 174 -15.28 -8.24 -14.21
CA ALA A 174 -13.88 -7.82 -14.10
C ALA A 174 -13.77 -6.41 -13.49
N GLN A 175 -12.56 -5.88 -13.39
CA GLN A 175 -12.29 -4.54 -12.84
C GLN A 175 -12.72 -4.39 -11.38
N ASN A 176 -12.53 -5.45 -10.60
CA ASN A 176 -12.88 -5.44 -9.19
C ASN A 176 -11.92 -4.55 -8.40
N LYS A 177 -12.48 -3.78 -7.47
CA LYS A 177 -11.76 -3.35 -6.28
C LYS A 177 -11.69 -4.55 -5.32
N VAL A 178 -10.51 -4.78 -4.74
CA VAL A 178 -10.26 -5.91 -3.84
C VAL A 178 -9.97 -5.41 -2.43
N TYR A 179 -10.47 -6.13 -1.45
CA TYR A 179 -10.26 -5.87 -0.03
C TYR A 179 -10.05 -7.20 0.70
N VAL A 180 -8.94 -7.32 1.43
CA VAL A 180 -8.62 -8.51 2.23
C VAL A 180 -8.68 -8.13 3.70
N GLN A 181 -9.45 -8.91 4.47
CA GLN A 181 -9.52 -8.74 5.92
C GLN A 181 -9.59 -10.10 6.60
N GLY A 182 -8.62 -10.37 7.48
CA GLY A 182 -8.52 -11.67 8.13
C GLY A 182 -8.40 -12.79 7.09
N GLU A 183 -9.35 -13.73 7.10
CA GLU A 183 -9.39 -14.83 6.13
C GLU A 183 -10.31 -14.58 4.92
N GLU A 184 -10.82 -13.37 4.76
CA GLU A 184 -11.83 -13.04 3.76
C GLU A 184 -11.25 -12.23 2.60
N ILE A 185 -11.60 -12.63 1.36
CA ILE A 185 -11.24 -11.93 0.13
C ILE A 185 -12.51 -11.33 -0.46
N HIS A 186 -12.68 -10.03 -0.31
CA HIS A 186 -13.84 -9.31 -0.83
C HIS A 186 -13.52 -8.67 -2.17
N LEU A 187 -14.46 -8.77 -3.09
CA LEU A 187 -14.44 -8.09 -4.38
C LEU A 187 -15.66 -7.18 -4.51
N LEU A 188 -15.44 -6.01 -5.08
CA LEU A 188 -16.48 -5.05 -5.42
C LEU A 188 -16.31 -4.62 -6.88
N ALA A 189 -17.34 -4.81 -7.68
CA ALA A 189 -17.36 -4.38 -9.08
C ALA A 189 -18.72 -3.80 -9.45
N GLU A 190 -18.73 -3.07 -10.55
CA GLU A 190 -19.95 -2.56 -11.17
C GLU A 190 -20.54 -3.66 -12.08
N GLU A 191 -21.85 -3.87 -11.99
CA GLU A 191 -22.61 -4.77 -12.87
C GLU A 191 -23.92 -4.07 -13.27
N GLY A 192 -23.92 -3.41 -14.42
CA GLY A 192 -25.04 -2.57 -14.85
C GLY A 192 -25.15 -1.32 -13.97
N GLU A 193 -26.33 -1.04 -13.43
CA GLU A 193 -26.60 0.10 -12.52
C GLU A 193 -26.40 -0.24 -11.03
N GLN A 194 -25.81 -1.42 -10.74
CA GLN A 194 -25.63 -1.93 -9.40
C GLN A 194 -24.17 -2.25 -9.12
N TRP A 195 -23.86 -2.30 -7.83
CA TRP A 195 -22.59 -2.81 -7.33
C TRP A 195 -22.78 -4.25 -6.86
N ILE A 196 -21.90 -5.14 -7.31
CA ILE A 196 -21.82 -6.51 -6.83
C ILE A 196 -20.67 -6.63 -5.83
N HIS A 197 -21.01 -7.07 -4.62
CA HIS A 197 -20.04 -7.45 -3.59
C HIS A 197 -19.98 -8.96 -3.51
N ARG A 198 -18.78 -9.53 -3.62
CA ARG A 198 -18.52 -10.98 -3.61
C ARG A 198 -17.47 -11.32 -2.56
N LEU A 199 -17.63 -12.50 -1.96
CA LEU A 199 -16.62 -13.12 -1.10
C LEU A 199 -16.01 -14.31 -1.86
N LEU A 200 -14.70 -14.34 -1.98
CA LEU A 200 -13.95 -15.47 -2.56
C LEU A 200 -13.12 -16.20 -1.50
N ASN A 201 -12.80 -17.46 -1.77
CA ASN A 201 -11.72 -18.16 -1.08
C ASN A 201 -10.37 -18.02 -1.82
N GLU A 202 -9.30 -18.57 -1.23
CA GLU A 202 -7.94 -18.51 -1.77
C GLU A 202 -7.74 -19.20 -3.13
N LYS A 203 -8.73 -20.00 -3.56
CA LYS A 203 -8.77 -20.68 -4.86
C LYS A 203 -9.54 -19.89 -5.93
N GLY A 204 -10.13 -18.75 -5.55
CA GLY A 204 -10.97 -17.92 -6.41
C GLY A 204 -12.39 -18.44 -6.58
N GLU A 205 -12.84 -19.35 -5.73
CA GLU A 205 -14.22 -19.83 -5.71
C GLU A 205 -15.09 -18.85 -4.93
N GLU A 206 -16.24 -18.48 -5.48
CA GLU A 206 -17.16 -17.55 -4.83
C GLU A 206 -17.99 -18.25 -3.75
N LEU A 207 -18.00 -17.67 -2.56
CA LEU A 207 -18.69 -18.19 -1.38
C LEU A 207 -20.02 -17.46 -1.13
N ARG A 208 -20.03 -16.13 -1.32
CA ARG A 208 -21.19 -15.26 -1.07
C ARG A 208 -21.22 -14.13 -2.10
N ARG A 209 -22.42 -13.64 -2.42
CA ARG A 209 -22.63 -12.43 -3.22
C ARG A 209 -23.82 -11.63 -2.71
N ARG A 210 -23.79 -10.31 -2.89
CA ARG A 210 -24.94 -9.42 -2.74
C ARG A 210 -24.85 -8.25 -3.73
N TYR A 211 -25.99 -7.64 -3.98
CA TYR A 211 -26.14 -6.46 -4.82
C TYR A 211 -26.62 -5.28 -3.99
N PHE A 212 -26.13 -4.09 -4.30
CA PHE A 212 -26.67 -2.84 -3.76
C PHE A 212 -26.49 -1.72 -4.79
N SER A 213 -27.26 -0.64 -4.64
CA SER A 213 -27.15 0.55 -5.50
C SER A 213 -26.61 1.71 -4.68
N LEU A 214 -25.68 2.46 -5.28
CA LEU A 214 -25.16 3.72 -4.74
C LEU A 214 -25.80 4.94 -5.43
N GLY A 215 -26.84 4.73 -6.25
CA GLY A 215 -27.32 5.74 -7.19
C GLY A 215 -26.21 6.15 -8.14
N ASP A 216 -26.04 7.45 -8.34
CA ASP A 216 -25.01 8.02 -9.22
C ASP A 216 -23.60 8.09 -8.59
N LYS A 217 -23.43 7.60 -7.35
CA LYS A 217 -22.16 7.69 -6.63
C LYS A 217 -21.19 6.59 -7.02
N TYR A 218 -19.95 6.98 -7.31
CA TYR A 218 -18.85 6.07 -7.59
C TYR A 218 -17.94 5.89 -6.35
N PRO A 219 -17.71 4.66 -5.87
CA PRO A 219 -16.72 4.34 -4.84
C PRO A 219 -15.30 4.69 -5.31
N ARG A 220 -14.66 5.64 -4.62
CA ARG A 220 -13.23 5.90 -4.77
C ARG A 220 -12.42 4.74 -4.19
N GLU A 221 -12.70 4.31 -2.96
CA GLU A 221 -12.00 3.19 -2.31
C GLU A 221 -12.89 2.38 -1.37
N ILE A 222 -12.48 1.13 -1.12
CA ILE A 222 -13.06 0.30 -0.06
C ILE A 222 -12.36 0.62 1.25
N ILE A 223 -13.08 1.18 2.23
CA ILE A 223 -12.55 1.33 3.60
C ILE A 223 -12.71 0.03 4.38
N HIS A 224 -13.86 -0.63 4.21
CA HIS A 224 -14.19 -1.92 4.80
C HIS A 224 -15.30 -2.60 4.00
N LEU A 225 -15.22 -3.91 3.82
CA LEU A 225 -16.33 -4.73 3.30
C LEU A 225 -16.64 -5.85 4.28
N SER A 226 -17.92 -6.07 4.53
CA SER A 226 -18.42 -7.20 5.30
C SER A 226 -19.80 -7.61 4.79
N PHE A 227 -20.12 -8.89 4.90
CA PHE A 227 -21.47 -9.38 4.67
C PHE A 227 -22.30 -9.43 5.96
N ASP A 228 -21.64 -9.49 7.11
CA ASP A 228 -22.26 -9.69 8.41
C ASP A 228 -22.35 -8.37 9.21
N ASP A 229 -21.48 -7.41 8.90
CA ASP A 229 -21.47 -6.04 9.40
C ASP A 229 -21.70 -5.03 8.25
N SER A 230 -21.77 -3.75 8.61
CA SER A 230 -21.86 -2.68 7.62
C SER A 230 -20.55 -2.51 6.84
N SER A 231 -20.64 -2.55 5.51
CA SER A 231 -19.56 -2.12 4.61
C SER A 231 -19.43 -0.60 4.59
N CYS A 232 -18.21 -0.10 4.36
CA CYS A 232 -17.91 1.32 4.24
C CYS A 232 -17.12 1.59 2.96
N LEU A 233 -17.69 2.40 2.07
CA LEU A 233 -17.05 2.82 0.82
C LEU A 233 -16.80 4.32 0.85
N LEU A 234 -15.58 4.75 0.51
CA LEU A 234 -15.27 6.16 0.34
C LEU A 234 -15.80 6.61 -1.02
N THR A 235 -16.63 7.65 -1.02
CA THR A 235 -17.13 8.32 -2.23
C THR A 235 -16.73 9.79 -2.19
N GLU A 236 -16.64 10.42 -3.36
CA GLU A 236 -16.35 11.84 -3.46
C GLU A 236 -17.09 12.46 -4.66
N GLU A 237 -17.64 13.65 -4.43
CA GLU A 237 -18.31 14.46 -5.45
C GLU A 237 -17.96 15.94 -5.22
N GLU A 238 -17.33 16.59 -6.20
CA GLU A 238 -16.95 18.01 -6.16
C GLU A 238 -16.15 18.42 -4.89
N GLY A 239 -15.26 17.55 -4.42
CA GLY A 239 -14.44 17.73 -3.22
C GLY A 239 -15.11 17.31 -1.91
N LYS A 240 -16.40 16.93 -1.93
CA LYS A 240 -17.13 16.47 -0.74
C LYS A 240 -16.86 14.98 -0.51
N LEU A 241 -16.11 14.69 0.55
CA LEU A 241 -15.80 13.34 0.99
C LEU A 241 -16.96 12.78 1.82
N GLU A 242 -17.40 11.58 1.47
CA GLU A 242 -18.50 10.88 2.14
C GLU A 242 -18.18 9.39 2.28
N LEU A 243 -18.72 8.74 3.31
CA LEU A 243 -18.83 7.29 3.38
C LEU A 243 -20.23 6.85 2.95
N ALA A 244 -20.30 5.98 1.95
CA ALA A 244 -21.49 5.16 1.73
C ALA A 244 -21.42 3.95 2.67
N VAL A 245 -22.27 3.95 3.71
CA VAL A 245 -22.38 2.85 4.67
C VAL A 245 -23.47 1.89 4.18
N VAL A 246 -23.07 0.67 3.84
CA VAL A 246 -23.97 -0.35 3.29
C VAL A 246 -24.23 -1.42 4.34
N ASP A 247 -25.46 -1.55 4.80
CA ASP A 247 -25.82 -2.55 5.81
C ASP A 247 -25.82 -3.99 5.26
N ALA A 248 -26.06 -4.98 6.13
CA ALA A 248 -26.12 -6.39 5.76
C ALA A 248 -27.20 -6.70 4.70
N ALA A 249 -28.30 -5.94 4.69
CA ALA A 249 -29.41 -6.08 3.74
C ALA A 249 -29.14 -5.35 2.40
N GLY A 250 -28.06 -4.58 2.30
CA GLY A 250 -27.71 -3.79 1.12
C GLY A 250 -28.29 -2.37 1.10
N SER A 251 -28.90 -1.91 2.20
CA SER A 251 -29.38 -0.52 2.31
C SER A 251 -28.20 0.41 2.50
N VAL A 252 -28.24 1.56 1.83
CA VAL A 252 -27.12 2.51 1.80
C VAL A 252 -27.48 3.78 2.57
N THR A 253 -26.66 4.12 3.55
CA THR A 253 -26.76 5.37 4.31
C THR A 253 -25.52 6.23 4.03
N PRO A 254 -25.68 7.44 3.46
CA PRO A 254 -24.58 8.36 3.26
C PRO A 254 -24.13 8.97 4.60
N LYS A 255 -22.83 9.16 4.78
CA LYS A 255 -22.26 9.86 5.93
C LYS A 255 -21.17 10.83 5.51
N ALA A 256 -21.47 12.12 5.59
CA ALA A 256 -20.51 13.18 5.28
C ALA A 256 -19.27 13.08 6.18
N LEU A 257 -18.09 13.23 5.58
CA LEU A 257 -16.82 13.28 6.30
C LEU A 257 -16.26 14.69 6.34
N PHE A 258 -16.04 15.30 5.16
CA PHE A 258 -15.36 16.58 5.04
C PHE A 258 -15.58 17.19 3.66
N ASP A 259 -15.53 18.52 3.55
CA ASP A 259 -15.51 19.22 2.27
C ASP A 259 -14.08 19.73 2.00
N LEU A 260 -13.37 19.06 1.10
CA LEU A 260 -12.01 19.43 0.71
C LEU A 260 -11.98 20.73 -0.10
N GLY A 261 -13.09 21.08 -0.75
CA GLY A 261 -13.19 22.18 -1.71
C GLY A 261 -12.46 21.96 -3.04
N ASP A 262 -11.77 20.82 -3.19
CA ASP A 262 -11.02 20.44 -4.39
C ASP A 262 -11.40 19.01 -4.82
N PRO A 263 -11.76 18.77 -6.09
CA PRO A 263 -12.04 17.42 -6.57
C PRO A 263 -10.86 16.47 -6.41
N VAL A 264 -11.14 15.24 -5.98
CA VAL A 264 -10.11 14.18 -5.88
C VAL A 264 -9.93 13.51 -7.24
N PHE A 265 -8.69 13.49 -7.73
CA PHE A 265 -8.36 12.89 -9.02
C PHE A 265 -7.99 11.43 -8.90
N ASN A 266 -7.12 11.09 -7.94
CA ASN A 266 -6.77 9.70 -7.67
C ASN A 266 -6.79 9.44 -6.17
N THR A 267 -7.16 8.20 -5.86
CA THR A 267 -6.98 7.54 -4.58
C THR A 267 -6.15 6.28 -4.81
N TRP A 268 -5.53 5.79 -3.74
CA TRP A 268 -4.88 4.50 -3.74
C TRP A 268 -5.54 3.60 -2.68
N PRO A 269 -5.44 2.26 -2.84
CA PRO A 269 -5.99 1.31 -1.90
C PRO A 269 -5.63 1.65 -0.45
N PRO A 270 -6.59 1.64 0.49
CA PRO A 270 -6.31 1.91 1.89
C PRO A 270 -5.45 0.83 2.53
N VAL A 271 -4.61 1.27 3.47
CA VAL A 271 -3.81 0.40 4.34
C VAL A 271 -4.49 0.33 5.70
N SER A 272 -4.79 -0.89 6.17
CA SER A 272 -5.23 -1.10 7.55
C SER A 272 -4.06 -0.90 8.50
N ILE A 273 -4.17 0.09 9.38
CA ILE A 273 -3.12 0.43 10.36
C ILE A 273 -3.50 0.03 11.79
N GLY A 274 -4.74 -0.39 12.01
CA GLY A 274 -5.25 -0.87 13.29
C GLY A 274 -6.71 -1.34 13.19
N PRO A 275 -7.30 -1.91 14.25
CA PRO A 275 -8.68 -2.35 14.25
C PRO A 275 -9.66 -1.21 13.88
N GLY A 276 -10.26 -1.32 12.69
CA GLY A 276 -11.17 -0.30 12.16
C GLY A 276 -10.50 1.01 11.78
N VAL A 277 -9.17 1.06 11.66
CA VAL A 277 -8.41 2.26 11.27
C VAL A 277 -7.72 2.03 9.94
N SER A 278 -8.14 2.82 8.94
CA SER A 278 -7.61 2.74 7.58
C SER A 278 -6.99 4.08 7.19
N ALA A 279 -5.83 4.04 6.57
CA ALA A 279 -5.16 5.21 6.00
C ALA A 279 -5.08 5.07 4.48
N LEU A 280 -5.35 6.15 3.75
CA LEU A 280 -5.17 6.17 2.30
C LEU A 280 -4.55 7.48 1.84
N ARG A 281 -3.87 7.43 0.70
CA ARG A 281 -3.33 8.60 0.00
C ARG A 281 -4.27 9.03 -1.12
N PHE A 282 -4.22 10.32 -1.44
CA PHE A 282 -5.00 10.92 -2.52
C PHE A 282 -4.23 12.07 -3.18
N ASN A 283 -4.66 12.47 -4.37
CA ASN A 283 -4.23 13.72 -4.98
C ASN A 283 -5.38 14.48 -5.65
N THR A 284 -5.15 15.77 -5.83
CA THR A 284 -6.01 16.69 -6.58
C THR A 284 -5.16 17.45 -7.60
N GLU A 285 -5.74 18.43 -8.28
CA GLU A 285 -5.02 19.37 -9.14
C GLU A 285 -3.93 20.15 -8.38
N PHE A 286 -4.23 20.57 -7.14
CA PHE A 286 -3.40 21.54 -6.40
C PHE A 286 -2.46 20.91 -5.38
N GLY A 287 -2.55 19.60 -5.15
CA GLY A 287 -1.72 18.95 -4.14
C GLY A 287 -1.98 17.46 -3.99
N ASN A 288 -1.35 16.89 -2.98
CA ASN A 288 -1.57 15.51 -2.53
C ASN A 288 -1.63 15.46 -1.01
N GLY A 289 -2.08 14.32 -0.50
CA GLY A 289 -2.30 14.16 0.91
C GLY A 289 -2.56 12.71 1.29
N TRP A 290 -2.80 12.53 2.58
CA TRP A 290 -3.34 11.30 3.13
C TRP A 290 -4.43 11.61 4.12
N MET A 291 -5.32 10.65 4.32
CA MET A 291 -6.35 10.71 5.32
C MET A 291 -6.38 9.42 6.13
N VAL A 292 -6.85 9.53 7.36
CA VAL A 292 -7.04 8.41 8.26
C VAL A 292 -8.51 8.39 8.68
N ILE A 293 -9.15 7.25 8.47
CA ILE A 293 -10.55 7.01 8.83
C ILE A 293 -10.56 5.95 9.93
N HIS A 294 -11.17 6.28 11.07
CA HIS A 294 -11.46 5.33 12.14
C HIS A 294 -12.96 5.04 12.13
N LYS A 295 -13.33 3.81 11.75
CA LYS A 295 -14.70 3.36 11.52
C LYS A 295 -15.42 4.29 10.52
N HIS A 296 -16.24 5.19 11.04
CA HIS A 296 -17.07 6.09 10.26
C HIS A 296 -16.67 7.56 10.44
N GLN A 297 -15.46 7.84 10.93
CA GLN A 297 -15.00 9.19 11.25
C GLN A 297 -13.63 9.45 10.62
N LEU A 298 -13.49 10.64 10.04
CA LEU A 298 -12.22 11.16 9.58
C LEU A 298 -11.46 11.69 10.79
N VAL A 299 -10.30 11.11 11.10
CA VAL A 299 -9.49 11.47 12.28
C VAL A 299 -8.23 12.25 11.91
N GLU A 300 -7.72 12.08 10.69
CA GLU A 300 -6.67 12.94 10.13
C GLU A 300 -6.94 13.21 8.64
N LEU A 301 -6.62 14.43 8.18
CA LEU A 301 -6.62 14.80 6.77
C LEU A 301 -5.48 15.75 6.50
N PHE A 302 -4.33 15.24 6.08
CA PHE A 302 -3.17 16.04 5.72
C PHE A 302 -3.19 16.37 4.24
N TYR A 303 -3.02 17.65 3.90
CA TYR A 303 -3.05 18.13 2.53
C TYR A 303 -1.95 19.18 2.27
N SER A 304 -1.36 19.14 1.08
CA SER A 304 -0.18 19.96 0.74
C SER A 304 -0.51 21.33 0.11
N LYS A 305 -1.79 21.65 -0.14
CA LYS A 305 -2.15 22.90 -0.84
C LYS A 305 -1.89 24.12 0.04
N GLY A 306 -1.17 25.09 -0.53
CA GLY A 306 -0.95 26.40 0.09
C GLY A 306 -0.02 26.40 1.30
N VAL A 307 0.74 25.32 1.54
CA VAL A 307 1.68 25.19 2.66
C VAL A 307 2.99 24.54 2.22
N ASP A 308 4.10 24.87 2.88
CA ASP A 308 5.37 24.18 2.71
C ASP A 308 5.35 22.87 3.52
N GLY A 309 4.97 21.77 2.88
CA GLY A 309 4.80 20.46 3.49
C GLY A 309 3.33 20.02 3.51
N TYR A 310 2.81 19.68 4.69
CA TYR A 310 1.43 19.20 4.84
C TYR A 310 0.75 19.86 6.04
N LYS A 311 -0.53 20.19 5.89
CA LYS A 311 -1.38 20.69 6.97
C LYS A 311 -2.54 19.74 7.21
N ASN A 312 -2.77 19.38 8.47
CA ASN A 312 -3.99 18.70 8.89
C ASN A 312 -5.15 19.69 8.81
N LEU A 313 -6.10 19.44 7.91
CA LEU A 313 -7.24 20.34 7.69
C LEU A 313 -8.26 20.28 8.83
N LEU A 314 -8.22 19.25 9.67
CA LEU A 314 -9.12 19.11 10.83
C LEU A 314 -8.62 19.91 12.04
N THR A 315 -7.32 19.88 12.29
CA THR A 315 -6.72 20.45 13.52
C THR A 315 -5.90 21.71 13.27
N GLY A 316 -5.52 21.98 12.02
CA GLY A 316 -4.61 23.05 11.64
C GLY A 316 -3.12 22.75 11.86
N GLU A 317 -2.79 21.59 12.43
CA GLU A 317 -1.41 21.13 12.63
C GLU A 317 -0.62 21.10 11.31
N GLN A 318 0.64 21.52 11.32
CA GLN A 318 1.48 21.56 10.13
C GLN A 318 2.77 20.75 10.31
N ILE A 319 3.11 19.98 9.28
CA ILE A 319 4.39 19.31 9.11
C ILE A 319 5.16 20.10 8.05
N SER A 320 6.11 20.92 8.49
CA SER A 320 6.91 21.74 7.59
C SER A 320 8.00 20.94 6.90
N ILE A 321 8.00 20.98 5.57
CA ILE A 321 9.03 20.36 4.73
C ILE A 321 9.47 21.41 3.72
N PRO A 322 10.71 21.93 3.80
CA PRO A 322 11.20 23.03 2.97
C PRO A 322 11.58 22.56 1.56
N GLU A 323 10.73 21.77 0.93
CA GLU A 323 10.92 21.19 -0.40
C GLU A 323 9.69 21.47 -1.25
N LYS A 324 9.90 21.74 -2.54
CA LYS A 324 8.81 22.04 -3.47
C LYS A 324 8.30 20.75 -4.11
N LYS A 325 7.00 20.74 -4.45
CA LYS A 325 6.35 19.68 -5.25
C LYS A 325 6.62 18.27 -4.70
N LEU A 326 6.19 18.04 -3.46
CA LEU A 326 6.26 16.74 -2.80
C LEU A 326 5.33 15.72 -3.49
N ILE A 327 5.77 14.47 -3.61
CA ILE A 327 4.96 13.36 -4.14
C ILE A 327 4.99 12.21 -3.12
N ILE A 328 3.80 11.75 -2.69
CA ILE A 328 3.67 10.56 -1.83
C ILE A 328 3.84 9.29 -2.67
N SER A 329 4.96 8.60 -2.51
CA SER A 329 5.27 7.34 -3.18
C SER A 329 4.79 6.10 -2.44
N GLY A 330 4.61 6.19 -1.12
CA GLY A 330 4.23 5.04 -0.29
C GLY A 330 3.47 5.42 0.97
N LEU A 331 2.69 4.48 1.47
CA LEU A 331 1.96 4.55 2.74
C LEU A 331 1.96 3.15 3.34
N ASN A 332 2.27 3.04 4.63
CA ASN A 332 2.36 1.76 5.31
C ASN A 332 1.97 1.84 6.78
N LYS A 333 1.50 0.74 7.36
CA LYS A 333 1.47 0.50 8.80
C LYS A 333 2.89 0.34 9.33
N THR A 334 3.25 1.06 10.38
CA THR A 334 4.51 0.80 11.11
C THR A 334 4.28 -0.13 12.29
N ARG A 335 3.28 0.17 13.10
CA ARG A 335 2.75 -0.65 14.20
C ARG A 335 1.26 -0.37 14.35
N GLU A 336 0.59 -0.96 15.33
CA GLU A 336 -0.82 -0.66 15.58
C GLU A 336 -1.06 0.85 15.78
N ASN A 337 -2.05 1.38 15.06
CA ASN A 337 -2.43 2.78 15.00
C ASN A 337 -1.27 3.72 14.65
N ALA A 338 -0.31 3.27 13.85
CA ALA A 338 0.80 4.08 13.42
C ALA A 338 1.14 3.81 11.95
N LEU A 339 1.64 4.85 11.28
CA LEU A 339 1.91 4.81 9.86
C LEU A 339 3.22 5.51 9.49
N ALA A 340 3.75 5.14 8.34
CA ALA A 340 4.80 5.85 7.63
C ALA A 340 4.27 6.33 6.28
N VAL A 341 4.45 7.62 5.97
CA VAL A 341 4.23 8.21 4.65
C VAL A 341 5.57 8.42 3.98
N ILE A 342 5.78 7.83 2.80
CA ILE A 342 7.04 7.91 2.06
C ILE A 342 6.85 8.89 0.91
N ILE A 343 7.72 9.90 0.87
CA ILE A 343 7.61 11.06 0.01
C ILE A 343 8.94 11.29 -0.70
N TYR A 344 8.89 11.85 -1.91
CA TYR A 344 10.07 12.42 -2.55
C TYR A 344 9.75 13.80 -3.14
N PRO A 345 10.71 14.74 -3.15
CA PRO A 345 10.57 15.98 -3.89
C PRO A 345 10.65 15.70 -5.39
N LYS A 346 9.71 16.22 -6.18
CA LYS A 346 9.74 16.06 -7.64
C LYS A 346 10.97 16.76 -8.20
N SER A 347 11.88 15.99 -8.79
CA SER A 347 12.97 16.49 -9.62
C SER A 347 12.61 16.42 -11.10
N ASP A 348 13.21 17.29 -11.92
CA ASP A 348 12.98 17.29 -13.37
C ASP A 348 13.67 16.10 -14.07
N LYS A 349 14.68 15.47 -13.42
CA LYS A 349 15.28 14.21 -13.87
C LYS A 349 15.29 13.15 -12.74
N PRO A 350 15.01 11.86 -13.02
CA PRO A 350 15.01 10.80 -12.00
C PRO A 350 16.34 10.65 -11.25
N LYS A 351 17.48 10.80 -11.94
CA LYS A 351 18.82 10.74 -11.32
C LYS A 351 19.16 11.96 -10.46
N GLU A 352 18.35 13.02 -10.49
CA GLU A 352 18.56 14.23 -9.70
C GLU A 352 17.78 14.19 -8.37
N GLY A 353 16.82 13.27 -8.22
CA GLY A 353 16.10 13.05 -6.97
C GLY A 353 17.00 12.33 -5.96
N LYS A 354 17.59 13.06 -5.02
CA LYS A 354 18.55 12.51 -4.04
C LYS A 354 17.95 12.13 -2.70
N THR A 355 16.71 12.55 -2.45
CA THR A 355 16.13 12.52 -1.10
C THR A 355 14.82 11.74 -1.08
N LEU A 356 14.70 10.84 -0.11
CA LEU A 356 13.42 10.35 0.37
C LEU A 356 13.11 11.03 1.71
N ILE A 357 11.84 11.31 1.95
CA ILE A 357 11.32 11.90 3.18
C ILE A 357 10.27 10.96 3.74
N ILE A 358 10.47 10.49 4.96
CA ILE A 358 9.55 9.57 5.64
C ILE A 358 8.93 10.33 6.81
N ILE A 359 7.60 10.36 6.84
CA ILE A 359 6.82 10.93 7.94
C ILE A 359 6.24 9.78 8.75
N ASN A 360 6.72 9.59 9.98
CA ASN A 360 6.18 8.63 10.94
C ASN A 360 5.17 9.33 11.85
N ARG A 361 3.98 8.74 12.00
CA ARG A 361 2.91 9.21 12.88
C ARG A 361 2.32 8.09 13.72
N THR A 362 1.89 8.43 14.93
CA THR A 362 0.99 7.61 15.75
C THR A 362 -0.36 8.31 15.80
N ILE A 363 -1.42 7.57 15.51
CA ILE A 363 -2.79 8.04 15.43
C ILE A 363 -3.43 7.84 16.79
N THR A 364 -4.02 8.90 17.32
CA THR A 364 -4.83 8.81 18.54
C THR A 364 -6.27 8.53 18.12
N THR A 365 -6.79 7.38 18.53
CA THR A 365 -8.16 6.94 18.20
C THR A 365 -9.17 7.23 19.32
N ASP A 366 -8.72 7.86 20.41
CA ASP A 366 -9.55 8.24 21.55
C ASP A 366 -10.45 9.43 21.21
N GLY A 367 -11.63 9.11 20.69
CA GLY A 367 -12.80 9.96 20.68
C GLY A 367 -13.93 9.28 21.46
N ASN A 368 -13.92 9.43 22.79
CA ASN A 368 -15.17 9.39 23.55
C ASN A 368 -15.99 10.60 23.11
N GLY A 369 -16.89 10.39 22.16
CA GLY A 369 -18.01 11.27 21.85
C GLY A 369 -19.30 10.59 22.22
#